data_AF-A0A067T5N1-F1
#
_entry.id   AF-A0A067T5N1-F1
#
_cell.length_a   1.000
_cell.length_b   1.000
_cell.length_c   1.000
_cell.angle_alpha   90.00
_cell.angle_beta   90.00
_cell.angle_gamma   90.00
#
_symmetry.space_group_name_H-M   'P 1'
#
loop_
_entity.id
_entity.type
_entity.pdbx_description
1 polymer ?
#
loop_
_entity_poly.entity_id
_entity_poly.type
_entity_poly.pdbx_seq_one_letter_code
_entity_poly.pdbx_strand_id
1 'polypeptide(L)'
;MSNQTFFAGARDVTISGGTFTAINNTFVNVRVDNGNPADVLPVPQKPNSSTLFTGRRDLVDRVKNHFGLRAAGEPLNRRSFLLYGMGGIGKTQICLKFTEEMEDVLSHILG
;
A
#
# COMPACT_ATOMS: atom_id res chain seq x y z
N MET A 1 28.38 -12.88 18.97
CA MET A 1 26.96 -13.24 19.18
C MET A 1 26.30 -12.04 19.84
N SER A 2 25.37 -11.34 19.17
CA SER A 2 24.75 -10.12 19.73
C SER A 2 23.59 -10.49 20.66
N ASN A 3 23.64 -10.00 21.89
CA ASN A 3 22.54 -10.10 22.84
C ASN A 3 21.41 -9.16 22.40
N GLN A 4 20.33 -9.71 21.85
CA GLN A 4 19.12 -8.93 21.58
C GLN A 4 18.32 -8.76 22.88
N THR A 5 18.32 -7.55 23.43
CA THR A 5 17.59 -7.21 24.65
C THR A 5 16.41 -6.30 24.30
N PHE A 6 15.19 -6.78 24.55
CA PHE A 6 13.95 -6.07 24.19
C PHE A 6 13.68 -4.84 25.07
N PHE A 7 14.00 -4.90 26.36
CA PHE A 7 13.70 -3.85 27.35
C PHE A 7 14.92 -3.47 28.20
N ALA A 8 16.10 -3.35 27.59
CA ALA A 8 17.30 -2.99 28.33
C ALA A 8 17.15 -1.60 28.98
N GLY A 9 17.16 -1.55 30.31
CA GLY A 9 17.07 -0.30 31.07
C GLY A 9 15.67 0.31 31.17
N ALA A 10 14.62 -0.37 30.70
CA ALA A 10 13.25 0.11 30.85
C ALA A 10 12.74 -0.10 32.29
N ARG A 11 11.96 0.87 32.77
CA ARG A 11 11.22 0.83 34.05
C ARG A 11 9.76 1.19 33.76
N ASP A 12 8.85 0.64 34.56
CA ASP A 12 7.39 0.89 34.46
C ASP A 12 6.74 0.46 33.12
N VAL A 13 7.10 -0.73 32.63
CA VAL A 13 6.51 -1.29 31.39
C VAL A 13 5.40 -2.30 31.73
N THR A 14 4.16 -1.98 31.36
CA THR A 14 3.01 -2.89 31.41
C THR A 14 2.59 -3.26 29.99
N ILE A 15 2.53 -4.56 29.71
CA ILE A 15 2.12 -5.11 28.41
C ILE A 15 0.96 -6.06 28.68
N SER A 16 -0.13 -5.90 27.93
CA SER A 16 -1.26 -6.82 27.96
C SER A 16 -1.72 -7.11 26.53
N GLY A 17 -1.90 -8.39 26.21
CA GLY A 17 -2.57 -8.84 24.98
C GLY A 17 -1.79 -8.74 23.66
N GLY A 18 -0.45 -8.73 23.68
CA GLY A 18 0.36 -8.61 22.45
C GLY A 18 1.56 -9.57 22.37
N THR A 19 2.13 -9.74 21.17
CA THR A 19 3.34 -10.54 20.90
C THR A 19 4.41 -9.65 20.28
N PHE A 20 5.65 -9.72 20.77
CA PHE A 20 6.80 -9.03 20.19
C PHE A 20 7.74 -10.01 19.50
N THR A 21 8.16 -9.69 18.28
CA THR A 21 9.16 -10.46 17.54
C THR A 21 10.31 -9.52 17.18
N ALA A 22 11.54 -9.87 17.58
CA ALA A 22 12.74 -9.15 17.16
C ALA A 22 13.16 -9.65 15.78
N ILE A 23 13.23 -8.74 14.80
CA ILE A 23 13.69 -9.05 13.44
C ILE A 23 14.84 -8.09 13.14
N ASN A 24 16.06 -8.60 12.99
CA ASN A 24 17.25 -7.85 12.54
C ASN A 24 17.31 -6.38 13.01
N ASN A 25 17.41 -6.17 14.33
CA ASN A 25 17.48 -4.85 15.00
C ASN A 25 16.24 -3.94 14.82
N THR A 26 15.14 -4.45 14.30
CA THR A 26 13.88 -3.73 14.13
C THR A 26 12.80 -4.33 15.02
N PHE A 27 12.06 -3.48 15.71
CA PHE A 27 10.90 -3.87 16.51
C PHE A 27 9.62 -3.66 15.70
N VAL A 28 8.85 -4.72 15.47
CA VAL A 28 7.57 -4.67 14.75
C VAL A 28 6.46 -5.04 15.72
N ASN A 29 5.48 -4.16 15.89
CA ASN A 29 4.23 -4.50 16.57
C ASN A 29 3.32 -5.25 15.59
N VAL A 30 3.29 -6.58 15.69
CA VAL A 30 2.31 -7.38 14.96
C VAL A 30 1.06 -7.45 15.82
N ARG A 31 0.03 -6.70 15.42
CA ARG A 31 -1.29 -6.87 16.00
C ARG A 31 -1.88 -8.17 15.43
N VAL A 32 -1.88 -9.22 16.24
CA VAL A 32 -2.61 -10.45 15.92
C VAL A 32 -4.05 -10.21 16.34
N ASP A 33 -4.86 -9.67 15.43
CA ASP A 33 -6.29 -9.61 15.63
C ASP A 33 -6.84 -11.03 15.50
N ASN A 34 -7.06 -11.72 16.63
CA ASN A 34 -7.92 -12.90 16.71
C ASN A 34 -9.40 -12.48 16.57
N GLY A 35 -9.70 -11.64 15.58
CA GLY A 35 -11.05 -11.17 15.31
C GLY A 35 -11.96 -12.36 15.01
N ASN A 36 -13.16 -12.35 15.58
CA ASN A 36 -14.23 -13.23 15.12
C ASN A 36 -14.38 -13.00 13.60
N PRO A 37 -14.44 -14.03 12.74
CA PRO A 37 -14.62 -13.83 11.30
C PRO A 37 -15.87 -13.01 10.91
N ALA A 38 -16.79 -12.78 11.86
CA ALA A 38 -17.94 -11.89 11.70
C ALA A 38 -17.65 -10.39 11.90
N ASP A 39 -16.51 -10.01 12.51
CA ASP A 39 -16.15 -8.60 12.81
C ASP A 39 -15.25 -7.96 11.74
N VAL A 40 -14.90 -8.72 10.70
CA VAL A 40 -14.26 -8.18 9.50
C VAL A 40 -15.32 -7.43 8.72
N LEU A 41 -15.49 -6.14 9.02
CA LEU A 41 -16.22 -5.24 8.13
C LEU A 41 -15.57 -5.36 6.74
N PRO A 42 -16.34 -5.65 5.68
CA PRO A 42 -15.80 -5.70 4.34
C PRO A 42 -15.10 -4.37 4.08
N VAL A 43 -13.79 -4.41 3.83
CA VAL A 43 -13.09 -3.24 3.30
C VAL A 43 -13.88 -2.81 2.07
N PRO A 44 -14.39 -1.57 2.01
CA PRO A 44 -15.15 -1.12 0.85
C PRO A 44 -14.30 -1.37 -0.38
N GLN A 45 -14.78 -2.25 -1.27
CA GLN A 45 -14.06 -2.55 -2.49
C GLN A 45 -13.81 -1.24 -3.23
N LYS A 46 -12.58 -1.07 -3.73
CA LYS A 46 -12.18 0.11 -4.49
C LYS A 46 -13.25 0.37 -5.56
N PRO A 47 -13.89 1.57 -5.58
CA PRO A 47 -14.84 1.86 -6.63
C PRO A 47 -14.13 1.80 -7.98
N ASN A 48 -14.85 1.29 -8.97
CA ASN A 48 -14.44 1.41 -10.36
C ASN A 48 -14.45 2.89 -10.79
N SER A 49 -13.58 3.24 -11.73
CA SER A 49 -13.69 4.46 -12.50
C SER A 49 -15.09 4.57 -13.09
N SER A 50 -15.58 5.81 -13.18
CA SER A 50 -16.87 6.07 -13.81
C SER A 50 -16.81 5.67 -15.28
N THR A 51 -17.84 4.98 -15.77
CA THR A 51 -18.01 4.65 -17.20
C THR A 51 -18.08 5.91 -18.08
N LEU A 52 -18.40 7.07 -17.49
CA LEU A 52 -18.42 8.38 -18.16
C LEU A 52 -17.02 9.00 -18.28
N PHE A 53 -16.01 8.43 -17.64
CA PHE A 53 -14.63 8.89 -17.70
C PHE A 53 -13.95 8.34 -18.97
N THR A 54 -14.16 9.02 -20.09
CA THR A 54 -13.63 8.61 -21.42
C THR A 54 -12.40 9.40 -21.87
N GLY A 55 -12.11 10.54 -21.23
CA GLY A 55 -10.97 11.40 -21.57
C GLY A 55 -9.69 11.11 -20.78
N ARG A 56 -8.60 11.82 -21.13
CA ARG A 56 -7.29 11.79 -20.44
C ARG A 56 -6.54 10.45 -20.48
N ARG A 57 -6.69 9.75 -21.60
CA ARG A 57 -5.94 8.52 -21.89
C ARG A 57 -4.43 8.77 -21.83
N ASP A 58 -3.99 9.91 -22.35
CA ASP A 58 -2.59 10.39 -22.31
C ASP A 58 -2.02 10.45 -20.89
N LEU A 59 -2.81 10.92 -19.91
CA LEU A 59 -2.38 10.96 -18.51
C LEU A 59 -2.37 9.58 -17.89
N VAL A 60 -3.37 8.73 -18.20
CA VAL A 60 -3.40 7.34 -17.73
C VAL A 60 -2.17 6.60 -18.27
N ASP A 61 -1.86 6.72 -19.57
CA ASP A 61 -0.71 6.09 -20.20
C ASP A 61 0.62 6.60 -19.61
N ARG A 62 0.71 7.89 -19.29
CA ARG A 62 1.89 8.46 -18.61
C ARG A 62 2.09 7.84 -17.22
N VAL A 63 1.01 7.66 -16.45
CA VAL A 63 1.07 7.01 -15.13
C VAL A 63 1.48 5.54 -15.29
N LYS A 64 0.90 4.83 -16.28
CA LYS A 64 1.26 3.44 -16.61
C LYS A 64 2.73 3.27 -16.96
N ASN A 65 3.25 4.12 -17.84
CA ASN A 65 4.65 4.06 -18.25
C ASN A 65 5.59 4.32 -17.07
N HIS A 66 5.21 5.19 -16.13
CA HIS A 66 6.01 5.45 -14.93
C HIS A 66 6.08 4.23 -14.00
N PHE A 67 4.96 3.52 -13.81
CA PHE A 67 4.88 2.36 -12.91
C PHE A 67 5.10 1.00 -13.59
N GLY A 68 5.29 0.98 -14.90
CA GLY A 68 5.45 -0.23 -15.69
C GLY A 68 6.67 -1.07 -15.33
N LEU A 69 6.81 -2.21 -16.01
CA LEU A 69 7.91 -3.14 -15.81
C LEU A 69 9.26 -2.44 -15.93
N ARG A 70 10.15 -2.74 -15.00
CA ARG A 70 11.52 -2.22 -15.01
C ARG A 70 12.36 -2.98 -16.01
N ALA A 71 13.28 -2.26 -16.66
CA ALA A 71 14.34 -2.90 -17.43
C ALA A 71 15.32 -3.64 -16.50
N ALA A 72 16.02 -4.63 -17.05
CA ALA A 72 17.07 -5.32 -16.31
C ALA A 72 18.16 -4.33 -15.89
N GLY A 73 18.45 -4.26 -14.59
CA GLY A 73 19.47 -3.36 -14.02
C GLY A 73 18.94 -2.02 -13.49
N GLU A 74 17.64 -1.75 -13.59
CA GLU A 74 17.06 -0.57 -12.93
C GLU A 74 17.05 -0.70 -11.39
N PRO A 75 17.30 0.40 -10.66
CA PRO A 75 17.31 0.39 -9.20
C PRO A 75 15.92 0.11 -8.63
N LEU A 76 15.80 -0.77 -7.64
CA LEU A 76 14.54 -1.16 -6.95
C LEU A 76 13.98 -0.08 -5.99
N ASN A 77 14.17 1.21 -6.30
CA ASN A 77 13.70 2.33 -5.47
C ASN A 77 12.17 2.48 -5.46
N ARG A 78 11.58 3.07 -4.42
CA ARG A 78 10.15 3.38 -4.43
C ARG A 78 9.85 4.45 -5.49
N ARG A 79 8.88 4.18 -6.39
CA ARG A 79 8.39 5.14 -7.41
C ARG A 79 7.15 5.88 -6.89
N SER A 80 7.02 7.16 -7.22
CA SER A 80 5.86 8.00 -6.85
C SER A 80 5.49 8.93 -8.01
N PHE A 81 4.19 9.15 -8.20
CA PHE A 81 3.66 10.00 -9.27
C PHE A 81 2.70 11.03 -8.67
N LEU A 82 2.94 12.33 -8.94
CA LEU A 82 2.12 13.42 -8.42
C LEU A 82 1.09 13.89 -9.46
N LEU A 83 -0.19 13.70 -9.14
CA LEU A 83 -1.32 14.26 -9.90
C LEU A 83 -1.82 15.54 -9.20
N TYR A 84 -1.68 16.70 -9.87
CA TYR A 84 -2.11 18.00 -9.35
C TYR A 84 -3.03 18.74 -10.34
N GLY A 85 -3.74 19.76 -9.86
CA GLY A 85 -4.69 20.55 -10.66
C GLY A 85 -5.95 20.92 -9.87
N MET A 86 -6.86 21.67 -10.49
CA MET A 86 -8.09 22.16 -9.84
C MET A 86 -8.98 21.03 -9.28
N GLY A 87 -9.80 21.36 -8.28
CA GLY A 87 -10.83 20.47 -7.75
C GLY A 87 -11.80 20.03 -8.84
N GLY A 88 -12.38 18.82 -8.73
CA GLY A 88 -13.35 18.31 -9.70
C GLY A 88 -12.79 17.97 -11.09
N ILE A 89 -11.53 18.32 -11.40
CA ILE A 89 -10.99 18.09 -12.73
C ILE A 89 -11.04 16.61 -13.10
N GLY A 90 -10.88 15.68 -12.14
CA GLY A 90 -10.95 14.23 -12.37
C GLY A 90 -9.68 13.44 -12.00
N LYS A 91 -8.81 13.98 -11.16
CA LYS A 91 -7.57 13.30 -10.69
C LYS A 91 -7.85 11.93 -10.08
N THR A 92 -8.87 11.84 -9.22
CA THR A 92 -9.30 10.57 -8.61
C THR A 92 -9.71 9.56 -9.68
N GLN A 93 -10.44 9.98 -10.71
CA GLN A 93 -10.87 9.10 -11.80
C GLN A 93 -9.68 8.57 -12.62
N ILE A 94 -8.63 9.39 -12.82
CA ILE A 94 -7.38 8.94 -13.45
C ILE A 94 -6.73 7.83 -12.62
N CYS A 95 -6.61 8.00 -11.29
CA CYS A 95 -6.06 6.96 -10.41
C CYS A 95 -6.90 5.68 -10.45
N LEU A 96 -8.23 5.80 -10.34
CA LEU A 96 -9.13 4.65 -10.37
C LEU A 96 -9.03 3.89 -11.69
N LYS A 97 -8.94 4.62 -12.82
CA LYS A 97 -8.78 4.03 -14.16
C LYS A 97 -7.44 3.35 -14.34
N PHE A 98 -6.36 3.96 -13.85
CA PHE A 98 -5.04 3.33 -13.84
C PHE A 98 -5.07 2.01 -13.07
N THR A 99 -5.66 1.99 -11.86
CA THR A 99 -5.73 0.77 -11.05
C THR A 99 -6.56 -0.32 -11.71
N GLU A 100 -7.71 0.01 -12.31
CA GLU A 100 -8.48 -0.96 -13.09
C GLU A 100 -7.67 -1.56 -14.25
N GLU A 101 -7.03 -0.71 -15.05
CA GLU A 101 -6.32 -1.16 -16.24
C GLU A 101 -4.98 -1.84 -15.93
N MET A 102 -4.53 -1.82 -14.67
CA MET A 102 -3.30 -2.49 -14.20
C MET A 102 -3.59 -3.59 -13.18
N GLU A 103 -4.87 -3.94 -12.97
CA GLU A 103 -5.28 -4.93 -11.96
C GLU A 103 -4.58 -6.27 -12.14
N ASP A 104 -4.51 -6.79 -13.36
CA ASP A 104 -3.81 -8.04 -13.67
C ASP A 104 -2.32 -7.99 -13.33
N VAL A 105 -1.68 -6.85 -13.62
CA VAL A 105 -0.23 -6.62 -13.43
C VAL A 105 0.11 -6.38 -11.96
N LEU A 106 -0.83 -5.78 -11.21
CA LEU A 106 -0.68 -5.43 -9.79
C LEU A 106 -1.37 -6.43 -8.86
N SER A 107 -1.97 -7.50 -9.39
CA SER A 107 -2.70 -8.52 -8.63
C SER A 107 -1.88 -9.11 -7.49
N HIS A 108 -0.56 -9.23 -7.65
CA HIS A 108 0.36 -9.73 -6.62
C HIS A 108 0.65 -8.72 -5.48
N ILE A 109 0.21 -7.48 -5.62
CA ILE A 109 0.44 -6.37 -4.67
C ILE A 109 -0.87 -5.92 -4.00
N LEU A 110 -2.00 -6.10 -4.68
CA LEU A 110 -3.33 -5.62 -4.25
C LEU A 110 -4.24 -6.72 -3.67
N GLY A 111 -3.73 -7.95 -3.53
CA GLY A 111 -4.43 -9.09 -2.92
C GLY A 111 -4.15 -9.26 -1.43
#